data_AF-A0AAD8Y6U8-F1
#
_entry.id   AF-A0AAD8Y6U8-F1
#
_cell.length_a   1.000
_cell.length_b   1.000
_cell.length_c   1.000
_cell.angle_alpha   90.00
_cell.angle_beta   90.00
_cell.angle_gamma   90.00
#
_symmetry.space_group_name_H-M   'P 1'
#
loop_
_entity.id
_entity.type
_entity.pdbx_description
1 polymer ?
#
loop_
_entity_poly.entity_id
_entity_poly.type
_entity_poly.pdbx_seq_one_letter_code
_entity_poly.pdbx_strand_id
1 'polypeptide(L)'
;MVSKKKKGRSKAKKAARKVEEEKEKEVAEQQGAQDEATLLEDAIKLAAAEKEALKSEAGDKEGTVAKDAAKQIIAKMCGHGYVASEEGHIIEDFLQTFMSGFKNLAAVSIADAFYEATTTTQDKYPGVWSDISKLKLVVSLFLFNATQHVLEGDIQHGRGFASFACYMEEIILRLQTNAKATFSWKTIELSRADERTLVNI
;
A
#
# COMPACT_ATOMS: atom_id res chain seq x y z
N MET A 1 10.03 65.25 -18.42
CA MET A 1 10.05 63.86 -18.91
C MET A 1 10.90 62.92 -18.01
N VAL A 2 10.49 62.62 -16.76
CA VAL A 2 11.31 61.80 -15.81
C VAL A 2 10.50 60.67 -15.10
N SER A 3 9.36 60.25 -15.66
CA SER A 3 8.45 59.32 -14.94
C SER A 3 8.42 57.87 -15.47
N LYS A 4 8.97 57.59 -16.67
CA LYS A 4 9.00 56.22 -17.24
C LYS A 4 10.18 55.37 -16.73
N LYS A 5 11.31 55.98 -16.34
CA LYS A 5 12.54 55.27 -15.95
C LYS A 5 12.46 54.58 -14.57
N LYS A 6 11.66 55.12 -13.63
CA LYS A 6 11.47 54.53 -12.28
C LYS A 6 10.56 53.29 -12.27
N LYS A 7 9.53 53.21 -13.12
CA LYS A 7 8.60 52.06 -13.19
C LYS A 7 9.24 50.79 -13.79
N GLY A 8 10.15 50.92 -14.76
CA GLY A 8 10.88 49.78 -15.33
C GLY A 8 11.86 49.13 -14.34
N ARG A 9 12.52 49.95 -13.51
CA ARG A 9 13.51 49.49 -12.52
C ARG A 9 12.88 48.69 -11.36
N SER A 10 11.62 49.00 -11.01
CA SER A 10 10.86 48.28 -9.97
C SER A 10 10.35 46.91 -10.45
N LYS A 11 9.89 46.81 -11.70
CA LYS A 11 9.47 45.51 -12.30
C LYS A 11 10.65 44.55 -12.49
N ALA A 12 11.81 45.06 -12.94
CA ALA A 12 13.03 44.26 -13.07
C ALA A 12 13.52 43.70 -11.72
N LYS A 13 13.44 44.50 -10.65
CA LYS A 13 13.83 44.06 -9.30
C LYS A 13 12.90 42.99 -8.72
N LYS A 14 11.60 43.05 -9.05
CA LYS A 14 10.61 42.03 -8.61
C LYS A 14 10.73 40.72 -9.37
N ALA A 15 11.08 40.77 -10.66
CA ALA A 15 11.37 39.59 -11.46
C ALA A 15 12.65 38.88 -11.01
N ALA A 16 13.72 39.63 -10.74
CA ALA A 16 14.98 39.07 -10.25
C ALA A 16 14.82 38.34 -8.90
N ARG A 17 14.04 38.91 -7.96
CA ARG A 17 13.77 38.29 -6.66
C ARG A 17 12.98 36.98 -6.77
N LYS A 18 12.07 36.87 -7.75
CA LYS A 18 11.27 35.65 -7.97
C LYS A 18 12.13 34.51 -8.56
N VAL A 19 13.12 34.86 -9.39
CA VAL A 19 14.07 33.88 -9.97
C VAL A 19 15.03 33.34 -8.91
N GLU A 20 15.47 34.16 -7.95
CA GLU A 20 16.28 33.65 -6.83
C GLU A 20 15.47 32.73 -5.90
N GLU A 21 14.21 33.05 -5.61
CA GLU A 21 13.36 32.24 -4.73
C GLU A 21 12.99 30.87 -5.37
N GLU A 22 12.82 30.81 -6.70
CA GLU A 22 12.64 29.55 -7.43
C GLU A 22 13.93 28.72 -7.48
N LYS A 23 15.11 29.35 -7.60
CA LYS A 23 16.41 28.66 -7.52
C LYS A 23 16.69 28.09 -6.13
N GLU A 24 16.35 28.81 -5.06
CA GLU A 24 16.55 28.33 -3.68
C GLU A 24 15.68 27.09 -3.38
N LYS A 25 14.47 27.02 -3.93
CA LYS A 25 13.62 25.81 -3.82
C LYS A 25 14.17 24.62 -4.57
N GLU A 26 14.67 24.82 -5.78
CA GLU A 26 15.25 23.74 -6.60
C GLU A 26 16.52 23.17 -5.97
N VAL A 27 17.34 24.02 -5.34
CA VAL A 27 18.54 23.60 -4.59
C VAL A 27 18.15 22.78 -3.34
N ALA A 28 17.11 23.18 -2.61
CA ALA A 28 16.64 22.45 -1.43
C ALA A 28 16.07 21.06 -1.79
N GLU A 29 15.36 20.96 -2.93
CA GLU A 29 14.83 19.69 -3.44
C GLU A 29 15.94 18.75 -3.92
N GLN A 30 16.96 19.28 -4.59
CA GLN A 30 18.14 18.51 -4.99
C GLN A 30 18.99 18.05 -3.79
N GLN A 31 19.11 18.87 -2.75
CA GLN A 31 19.80 18.49 -1.51
C GLN A 31 19.04 17.39 -0.74
N GLY A 32 17.71 17.47 -0.64
CA GLY A 32 16.91 16.42 -0.01
C GLY A 32 17.03 15.06 -0.72
N ALA A 33 17.09 15.06 -2.05
CA ALA A 33 17.31 13.84 -2.84
C ALA A 33 18.73 13.26 -2.67
N GLN A 34 19.75 14.10 -2.47
CA GLN A 34 21.12 13.66 -2.17
C GLN A 34 21.27 13.11 -0.74
N ASP A 35 20.55 13.68 0.22
CA ASP A 35 20.55 13.22 1.61
C ASP A 35 19.84 11.85 1.75
N GLU A 36 18.78 11.60 0.98
CA GLU A 36 18.09 10.29 0.96
C GLU A 36 18.94 9.18 0.29
N ALA A 37 19.66 9.52 -0.78
CA ALA A 37 20.58 8.59 -1.45
C ALA A 37 21.78 8.18 -0.57
N THR A 38 22.31 9.11 0.22
CA THR A 38 23.41 8.83 1.16
C THR A 38 22.97 7.95 2.32
N LEU A 39 21.75 8.14 2.85
CA LEU A 39 21.17 7.25 3.86
C LEU A 39 20.96 5.81 3.34
N LEU A 40 20.58 5.67 2.07
CA LEU A 40 20.42 4.35 1.44
C LEU A 40 21.78 3.65 1.23
N GLU A 41 22.81 4.38 0.80
CA GLU A 41 24.16 3.84 0.66
C GLU A 41 24.76 3.39 2.00
N ASP A 42 24.53 4.15 3.07
CA ASP A 42 25.03 3.80 4.40
C ASP A 42 24.30 2.58 4.98
N ALA A 43 23.00 2.43 4.73
CA ALA A 43 22.24 1.23 5.09
C ALA A 43 22.75 -0.03 4.35
N ILE A 44 23.10 0.10 3.06
CA ILE A 44 23.67 -1.01 2.28
C ILE A 44 25.06 -1.39 2.79
N LYS A 45 25.90 -0.41 3.16
CA LYS A 45 27.22 -0.68 3.76
C LYS A 45 27.10 -1.34 5.13
N LEU A 46 26.12 -0.95 5.95
CA LEU A 46 25.87 -1.57 7.25
C LEU A 46 25.42 -3.04 7.09
N ALA A 47 24.49 -3.30 6.17
CA ALA A 47 24.03 -4.66 5.86
C ALA A 47 25.14 -5.55 5.28
N ALA A 48 26.06 -4.97 4.49
CA ALA A 48 27.21 -5.69 3.98
C ALA A 48 28.23 -6.02 5.11
N ALA A 49 28.43 -5.11 6.07
CA ALA A 49 29.30 -5.33 7.22
C ALA A 49 28.74 -6.41 8.18
N GLU A 50 27.43 -6.41 8.45
CA GLU A 50 26.78 -7.48 9.24
C GLU A 50 26.89 -8.84 8.55
N LYS A 51 26.78 -8.89 7.22
CA LYS A 51 26.95 -10.12 6.43
C LYS A 51 28.38 -10.67 6.50
N GLU A 52 29.38 -9.81 6.54
CA GLU A 52 30.79 -10.24 6.68
C GLU A 52 31.14 -10.60 8.14
N ALA A 53 30.54 -9.94 9.14
CA ALA A 53 30.67 -10.33 10.55
C ALA A 53 30.07 -11.73 10.82
N LEU A 54 28.95 -12.06 10.18
CA LEU A 54 28.32 -13.39 10.24
C LEU A 54 29.13 -14.48 9.52
N LYS A 55 30.04 -14.11 8.59
CA LYS A 55 30.95 -15.07 7.93
C LYS A 55 32.16 -15.44 8.78
N SER A 56 32.61 -14.59 9.69
CA SER A 56 33.81 -14.86 10.49
C SER A 56 33.57 -15.77 11.71
N GLU A 57 32.32 -16.04 12.07
CA GLU A 57 31.98 -16.89 13.23
C GLU A 57 31.49 -18.31 12.87
N ALA A 58 31.35 -18.64 11.59
CA ALA A 58 30.87 -19.94 11.13
C ALA A 58 32.02 -20.95 10.89
N GLY A 59 32.48 -21.58 11.97
CA GLY A 59 33.28 -22.81 11.89
C GLY A 59 32.42 -24.02 11.46
N ASP A 60 32.51 -24.41 10.19
CA ASP A 60 32.36 -25.74 9.57
C ASP A 60 31.28 -26.75 10.05
N LYS A 61 30.22 -26.35 10.77
CA LYS A 61 29.11 -27.26 11.14
C LYS A 61 27.70 -26.73 10.83
N GLU A 62 27.56 -25.74 9.96
CA GLU A 62 26.27 -25.08 9.65
C GLU A 62 25.69 -25.40 8.25
N GLY A 63 26.04 -26.54 7.66
CA GLY A 63 25.52 -26.90 6.34
C GLY A 63 24.05 -27.32 6.32
N THR A 64 23.53 -27.85 7.42
CA THR A 64 22.20 -28.51 7.47
C THR A 64 21.18 -27.71 8.27
N VAL A 65 21.54 -27.16 9.43
CA VAL A 65 20.59 -26.44 10.29
C VAL A 65 20.18 -25.09 9.69
N ALA A 66 21.11 -24.35 9.09
CA ALA A 66 20.81 -23.07 8.43
C ALA A 66 20.00 -23.27 7.13
N LYS A 67 20.25 -24.36 6.38
CA LYS A 67 19.46 -24.70 5.19
C LYS A 67 18.07 -25.20 5.54
N ASP A 68 17.90 -25.92 6.64
CA ASP A 68 16.59 -26.40 7.08
C ASP A 68 15.77 -25.29 7.76
N ALA A 69 16.42 -24.37 8.49
CA ALA A 69 15.78 -23.14 8.98
C ALA A 69 15.38 -22.22 7.82
N ALA A 70 16.26 -22.02 6.83
CA ALA A 70 15.93 -21.25 5.63
C ALA A 70 14.84 -21.94 4.80
N LYS A 71 14.85 -23.28 4.68
CA LYS A 71 13.75 -24.02 4.04
C LYS A 71 12.44 -23.92 4.83
N GLN A 72 12.46 -23.92 6.15
CA GLN A 72 11.25 -23.73 6.95
C GLN A 72 10.73 -22.28 6.90
N ILE A 73 11.62 -21.29 6.81
CA ILE A 73 11.26 -19.88 6.59
C ILE A 73 10.69 -19.68 5.18
N ILE A 74 11.35 -20.24 4.16
CA ILE A 74 10.88 -20.21 2.76
C ILE A 74 9.59 -21.03 2.58
N ALA A 75 9.41 -22.13 3.32
CA ALA A 75 8.16 -22.91 3.29
C ALA A 75 7.02 -22.25 4.09
N LYS A 76 7.33 -21.37 5.05
CA LYS A 76 6.35 -20.54 5.76
C LYS A 76 6.02 -19.23 5.06
N MET A 77 6.80 -18.83 4.06
CA MET A 77 6.51 -17.70 3.19
C MET A 77 5.85 -18.23 1.92
N CYS A 78 4.53 -18.11 1.80
CA CYS A 78 3.93 -18.23 0.47
C CYS A 78 4.47 -17.07 -0.39
N GLY A 79 4.62 -17.25 -1.71
CA GLY A 79 5.16 -16.24 -2.64
C GLY A 79 4.43 -14.89 -2.67
N HIS A 80 3.39 -14.72 -1.84
CA HIS A 80 2.61 -13.52 -1.60
C HIS A 80 3.06 -12.73 -0.35
N GLY A 81 4.15 -13.12 0.31
CA GLY A 81 4.72 -12.39 1.45
C GLY A 81 4.03 -12.64 2.81
N TYR A 82 3.15 -13.64 2.89
CA TYR A 82 2.50 -14.02 4.16
C TYR A 82 3.51 -14.76 5.05
N VAL A 83 3.76 -14.22 6.25
CA VAL A 83 4.47 -14.91 7.33
C VAL A 83 3.41 -15.29 8.37
N ALA A 84 3.27 -16.59 8.65
CA ALA A 84 2.45 -17.05 9.78
C ALA A 84 3.07 -16.53 11.09
N SER A 85 2.60 -15.39 11.55
CA SER A 85 2.92 -14.75 12.82
C SER A 85 1.65 -14.61 13.67
N GLU A 86 1.77 -14.23 14.94
CA GLU A 86 0.60 -13.87 15.77
C GLU A 86 -0.24 -12.74 15.13
N GLU A 87 0.39 -11.86 14.32
CA GLU A 87 -0.33 -10.85 13.54
C GLU A 87 -1.12 -11.44 12.38
N GLY A 88 -0.72 -12.61 11.85
CA GLY A 88 -1.45 -13.33 10.81
C GLY A 88 -2.86 -13.71 11.25
N HIS A 89 -3.04 -14.15 12.50
CA HIS A 89 -4.35 -14.45 13.07
C HIS A 89 -5.26 -13.22 13.17
N ILE A 90 -4.70 -12.05 13.52
CA ILE A 90 -5.47 -10.80 13.60
C ILE A 90 -5.95 -10.39 12.20
N ILE A 91 -5.12 -10.56 11.17
CA ILE A 91 -5.49 -10.22 9.79
C ILE A 91 -6.52 -11.21 9.24
N GLU A 92 -6.41 -12.50 9.55
CA GLU A 92 -7.44 -13.49 9.19
C GLU A 92 -8.78 -13.20 9.85
N ASP A 93 -8.79 -12.90 11.16
CA ASP A 93 -9.99 -12.52 11.90
C ASP A 93 -10.61 -11.22 11.37
N PHE A 94 -9.76 -10.26 10.98
CA PHE A 94 -10.17 -9.04 10.29
C PHE A 94 -10.91 -9.36 8.99
N LEU A 95 -10.33 -10.20 8.12
CA LEU A 95 -10.92 -10.57 6.83
C LEU A 95 -12.29 -11.24 7.02
N GLN A 96 -12.40 -12.19 7.95
CA GLN A 96 -13.65 -12.87 8.26
C GLN A 96 -14.72 -11.90 8.77
N THR A 97 -14.33 -10.99 9.67
CA THR A 97 -15.23 -9.97 10.21
C THR A 97 -15.69 -9.01 9.12
N PHE A 98 -14.79 -8.57 8.25
CA PHE A 98 -15.09 -7.70 7.11
C PHE A 98 -16.11 -8.36 6.17
N MET A 99 -15.83 -9.60 5.75
CA MET A 99 -16.73 -10.35 4.87
C MET A 99 -18.09 -10.61 5.51
N SER A 100 -18.14 -10.88 6.81
CA SER A 100 -19.40 -11.05 7.54
C SER A 100 -20.22 -9.76 7.56
N GLY A 101 -19.59 -8.62 7.89
CA GLY A 101 -20.25 -7.31 7.88
C GLY A 101 -20.78 -6.96 6.49
N PHE A 102 -20.01 -7.26 5.43
CA PHE A 102 -20.44 -7.05 4.06
C PHE A 102 -21.67 -7.90 3.71
N LYS A 103 -21.63 -9.21 3.99
CA LYS A 103 -22.72 -10.15 3.67
C LYS A 103 -24.06 -9.75 4.30
N ASN A 104 -24.04 -9.10 5.47
CA ASN A 104 -25.26 -8.69 6.17
C ASN A 104 -26.16 -7.76 5.33
N LEU A 105 -25.57 -6.88 4.50
CA LEU A 105 -26.31 -5.87 3.73
C LEU A 105 -26.14 -6.00 2.21
N ALA A 106 -25.30 -6.92 1.73
CA ALA A 106 -24.97 -7.05 0.30
C ALA A 106 -26.19 -7.25 -0.61
N ALA A 107 -27.25 -7.90 -0.11
CA ALA A 107 -28.49 -8.12 -0.85
C ALA A 107 -29.35 -6.85 -1.00
N VAL A 108 -29.18 -5.86 -0.13
CA VAL A 108 -29.94 -4.60 -0.13
C VAL A 108 -29.17 -3.52 -0.86
N SER A 109 -27.91 -3.31 -0.48
CA SER A 109 -27.08 -2.21 -0.98
C SER A 109 -25.61 -2.55 -0.79
N ILE A 110 -24.88 -2.60 -1.91
CA ILE A 110 -23.43 -2.84 -1.90
C ILE A 110 -22.70 -1.72 -1.17
N ALA A 111 -23.14 -0.47 -1.33
CA ALA A 111 -22.52 0.66 -0.66
C ALA A 111 -22.67 0.55 0.87
N ASP A 112 -23.88 0.20 1.34
CA ASP A 112 -24.13 0.03 2.77
C ASP A 112 -23.42 -1.21 3.31
N ALA A 113 -23.27 -2.26 2.51
CA ALA A 113 -22.47 -3.44 2.85
C ALA A 113 -20.98 -3.10 3.08
N PHE A 114 -20.37 -2.31 2.19
CA PHE A 114 -19.00 -1.84 2.39
C PHE A 114 -18.88 -0.92 3.60
N TYR A 115 -19.87 -0.05 3.82
CA TYR A 115 -19.92 0.81 4.99
C TYR A 115 -19.98 0.00 6.29
N GLU A 116 -20.90 -0.96 6.40
CA GLU A 116 -21.06 -1.83 7.57
C GLU A 116 -19.83 -2.70 7.84
N ALA A 117 -19.24 -3.29 6.79
CA ALA A 117 -17.99 -4.04 6.91
C ALA A 117 -16.86 -3.16 7.48
N THR A 118 -16.80 -1.91 7.03
CA THR A 118 -15.79 -0.94 7.44
C THR A 118 -16.00 -0.50 8.88
N THR A 119 -17.20 -0.06 9.26
CA THR A 119 -17.48 0.38 10.64
C THR A 119 -17.23 -0.74 11.63
N THR A 120 -17.73 -1.96 11.35
CA THR A 120 -17.54 -3.13 12.22
C THR A 120 -16.07 -3.46 12.44
N THR A 121 -15.26 -3.40 11.38
CA THR A 121 -13.83 -3.72 11.49
C THR A 121 -12.99 -2.57 12.01
N GLN A 122 -13.40 -1.31 11.81
CA GLN A 122 -12.75 -0.14 12.41
C GLN A 122 -12.88 -0.17 13.92
N ASP A 123 -14.07 -0.52 14.43
CA ASP A 123 -14.32 -0.62 15.87
C ASP A 123 -13.53 -1.77 16.50
N LYS A 124 -13.49 -2.94 15.84
CA LYS A 124 -12.88 -4.16 16.39
C LYS A 124 -11.37 -4.25 16.19
N TYR A 125 -10.84 -3.69 15.10
CA TYR A 125 -9.42 -3.80 14.72
C TYR A 125 -8.81 -2.45 14.34
N PRO A 126 -8.86 -1.43 15.23
CA PRO A 126 -8.33 -0.10 14.91
C PRO A 126 -6.85 -0.13 14.54
N GLY A 127 -6.07 -1.05 15.13
CA GLY A 127 -4.64 -1.23 14.82
C GLY A 127 -4.34 -1.69 13.39
N VAL A 128 -5.28 -2.39 12.74
CA VAL A 128 -5.15 -2.76 11.31
C VAL A 128 -5.41 -1.54 10.44
N TRP A 129 -6.44 -0.75 10.75
CA TRP A 129 -6.80 0.46 9.99
C TRP A 129 -5.78 1.60 10.12
N SER A 130 -5.09 1.70 11.25
CA SER A 130 -4.03 2.70 11.46
C SER A 130 -2.69 2.33 10.82
N ASP A 131 -2.53 1.09 10.34
CA ASP A 131 -1.27 0.57 9.80
C ASP A 131 -1.42 0.25 8.31
N ILE A 132 -0.83 1.10 7.47
CA ILE A 132 -0.84 0.95 6.02
C ILE A 132 -0.22 -0.38 5.58
N SER A 133 0.81 -0.88 6.27
CA SER A 133 1.45 -2.15 5.92
C SER A 133 0.50 -3.32 6.15
N LYS A 134 -0.30 -3.27 7.21
CA LYS A 134 -1.35 -4.27 7.50
C LYS A 134 -2.49 -4.21 6.48
N LEU A 135 -2.92 -3.01 6.08
CA LEU A 135 -3.91 -2.86 5.01
C LEU A 135 -3.39 -3.40 3.66
N LYS A 136 -2.11 -3.20 3.33
CA LYS A 136 -1.50 -3.81 2.13
C LYS A 136 -1.48 -5.34 2.19
N LEU A 137 -1.29 -5.91 3.38
CA LEU A 137 -1.39 -7.36 3.57
C LEU A 137 -2.83 -7.85 3.36
N VAL A 138 -3.84 -7.12 3.88
CA VAL A 138 -5.27 -7.39 3.62
C VAL A 138 -5.57 -7.40 2.13
N VAL A 139 -5.09 -6.39 1.37
CA VAL A 139 -5.23 -6.34 -0.10
C VAL A 139 -4.64 -7.59 -0.75
N SER A 140 -3.42 -7.96 -0.36
CA SER A 140 -2.71 -9.11 -0.93
C SER A 140 -3.47 -10.41 -0.69
N LEU A 141 -4.07 -10.58 0.49
CA LEU A 141 -4.88 -11.76 0.82
C LEU A 141 -6.20 -11.80 0.05
N PHE A 142 -6.86 -10.66 -0.14
CA PHE A 142 -8.05 -10.60 -0.99
C PHE A 142 -7.72 -10.95 -2.45
N LEU A 143 -6.62 -10.44 -3.00
CA LEU A 143 -6.18 -10.79 -4.37
C LEU A 143 -5.78 -12.26 -4.51
N PHE A 144 -5.13 -12.82 -3.49
CA PHE A 144 -4.82 -14.24 -3.44
C PHE A 144 -6.10 -15.09 -3.50
N ASN A 145 -7.07 -14.81 -2.62
CA ASN A 145 -8.35 -15.52 -2.61
C ASN A 145 -9.12 -15.33 -3.92
N ALA A 146 -9.10 -14.12 -4.49
CA ALA A 146 -9.69 -13.85 -5.79
C ALA A 146 -9.09 -14.76 -6.88
N THR A 147 -7.76 -14.87 -6.89
CA THR A 147 -7.03 -15.71 -7.86
C THR A 147 -7.34 -17.19 -7.68
N GLN A 148 -7.38 -17.69 -6.44
CA GLN A 148 -7.73 -19.09 -6.16
C GLN A 148 -9.13 -19.41 -6.69
N HIS A 149 -10.13 -18.58 -6.38
CA HIS A 149 -11.49 -18.80 -6.87
C HIS A 149 -11.59 -18.76 -8.40
N VAL A 150 -10.88 -17.85 -9.07
CA VAL A 150 -10.83 -17.82 -10.54
C VAL A 150 -10.22 -19.11 -11.10
N LEU A 151 -9.13 -19.61 -10.51
CA LEU A 151 -8.49 -20.86 -10.93
C LEU A 151 -9.39 -22.09 -10.71
N GLU A 152 -10.25 -22.05 -9.70
CA GLU A 152 -11.25 -23.09 -9.42
C GLU A 152 -12.51 -22.98 -10.30
N GLY A 153 -12.61 -21.95 -11.15
CA GLY A 153 -13.77 -21.68 -12.00
C GLY A 153 -14.92 -20.95 -11.29
N ASP A 154 -14.73 -20.53 -10.03
CA ASP A 154 -15.68 -19.73 -9.27
C ASP A 154 -15.46 -18.23 -9.50
N ILE A 155 -15.83 -17.79 -10.70
CA ILE A 155 -15.64 -16.40 -11.13
C ILE A 155 -16.40 -15.41 -10.24
N GLN A 156 -17.54 -15.83 -9.68
CA GLN A 156 -18.38 -14.96 -8.85
C GLN A 156 -17.71 -14.62 -7.51
N HIS A 157 -17.18 -15.63 -6.80
CA HIS A 157 -16.43 -15.36 -5.58
C HIS A 157 -15.11 -14.66 -5.89
N GLY A 158 -14.42 -15.05 -6.97
CA GLY A 158 -13.19 -14.40 -7.42
C GLY A 158 -13.36 -12.90 -7.58
N ARG A 159 -14.44 -12.49 -8.27
CA ARG A 159 -14.82 -11.09 -8.46
C ARG A 159 -15.17 -10.38 -7.15
N GLY A 160 -15.91 -11.04 -6.25
CA GLY A 160 -16.22 -10.49 -4.93
C GLY A 160 -14.94 -10.14 -4.16
N PHE A 161 -13.99 -11.07 -4.09
CA PHE A 161 -12.69 -10.85 -3.45
C PHE A 161 -11.87 -9.75 -4.14
N ALA A 162 -11.85 -9.70 -5.48
CA ALA A 162 -11.19 -8.62 -6.20
C ALA A 162 -11.80 -7.24 -5.88
N SER A 163 -13.13 -7.16 -5.75
CA SER A 163 -13.80 -5.92 -5.35
C SER A 163 -13.43 -5.46 -3.94
N PHE A 164 -13.22 -6.40 -3.01
CA PHE A 164 -12.75 -6.07 -1.65
C PHE A 164 -11.30 -5.56 -1.66
N ALA A 165 -10.43 -6.13 -2.50
CA ALA A 165 -9.07 -5.64 -2.69
C ALA A 165 -9.08 -4.19 -3.21
N CYS A 166 -9.82 -3.91 -4.29
CA CYS A 166 -9.92 -2.56 -4.84
C CYS A 166 -10.46 -1.55 -3.82
N TYR A 167 -11.45 -1.96 -3.03
CA TYR A 167 -11.96 -1.11 -1.94
C TYR A 167 -10.87 -0.72 -0.94
N MET A 168 -10.08 -1.70 -0.50
CA MET A 168 -9.01 -1.47 0.46
C MET A 168 -7.87 -0.62 -0.13
N GLU A 169 -7.56 -0.78 -1.42
CA GLU A 169 -6.61 0.09 -2.12
C GLU A 169 -7.07 1.56 -2.12
N GLU A 170 -8.36 1.81 -2.37
CA GLU A 170 -8.92 3.17 -2.30
C GLU A 170 -8.80 3.76 -0.88
N ILE A 171 -9.03 2.96 0.15
CA ILE A 171 -8.83 3.38 1.54
C ILE A 171 -7.37 3.75 1.78
N ILE A 172 -6.43 2.88 1.40
CA ILE A 172 -4.99 3.13 1.59
C ILE A 172 -4.59 4.45 0.91
N LEU A 173 -5.05 4.67 -0.33
CA LEU A 173 -4.81 5.92 -1.04
C LEU A 173 -5.36 7.12 -0.27
N ARG A 174 -6.59 7.06 0.27
CA ARG A 174 -7.16 8.15 1.07
C ARG A 174 -6.35 8.46 2.32
N LEU A 175 -5.89 7.43 3.02
CA LEU A 175 -5.06 7.56 4.21
C LEU A 175 -3.71 8.20 3.87
N GLN A 176 -3.11 7.85 2.74
CA GLN A 176 -1.83 8.39 2.30
C GLN A 176 -1.94 9.84 1.81
N THR A 177 -3.00 10.18 1.08
CA THR A 177 -3.14 11.51 0.46
C THR A 177 -3.90 12.51 1.32
N ASN A 178 -4.39 12.12 2.51
CA ASN A 178 -5.32 12.91 3.34
C ASN A 178 -6.52 13.45 2.55
N ALA A 179 -6.93 12.74 1.49
CA ALA A 179 -7.94 13.23 0.57
C ALA A 179 -9.35 12.92 1.10
N LYS A 180 -10.25 13.91 1.04
CA LYS A 180 -11.70 13.72 1.23
C LYS A 180 -12.37 13.16 -0.04
N ALA A 181 -11.76 12.17 -0.68
CA ALA A 181 -12.37 11.55 -1.85
C ALA A 181 -13.51 10.62 -1.41
N THR A 182 -14.64 10.71 -2.11
CA THR A 182 -15.78 9.82 -1.95
C THR A 182 -15.46 8.39 -2.41
N PHE A 183 -16.17 7.42 -1.84
CA PHE A 183 -16.24 6.04 -2.32
C PHE A 183 -16.40 5.98 -3.85
N SER A 184 -15.49 5.29 -4.54
CA SER A 184 -15.54 5.21 -5.99
C SER A 184 -16.67 4.30 -6.43
N TRP A 185 -17.50 4.80 -7.36
CA TRP A 185 -18.52 3.99 -8.01
C TRP A 185 -17.95 2.75 -8.72
N LYS A 186 -16.67 2.79 -9.15
CA LYS A 186 -16.01 1.69 -9.84
C LYS A 186 -15.91 0.42 -8.98
N THR A 187 -15.77 0.56 -7.67
CA THR A 187 -15.74 -0.60 -6.76
C THR A 187 -17.11 -1.27 -6.66
N ILE A 188 -18.21 -0.50 -6.69
CA ILE A 188 -19.58 -1.02 -6.75
C ILE A 188 -19.85 -1.70 -8.09
N GLU A 189 -19.39 -1.08 -9.18
CA GLU A 189 -19.55 -1.61 -10.53
C GLU A 189 -18.84 -2.95 -10.68
N LEU A 190 -17.59 -3.05 -10.22
CA LEU A 190 -16.85 -4.31 -10.19
C LEU A 190 -17.57 -5.38 -9.36
N SER A 191 -18.12 -5.00 -8.20
CA SER A 191 -18.88 -5.90 -7.35
C SER A 191 -20.26 -6.29 -7.91
N ARG A 192 -20.70 -5.71 -9.03
CA ARG A 192 -21.93 -6.11 -9.76
C ARG A 192 -21.71 -6.65 -11.16
N ALA A 193 -20.52 -6.47 -11.73
CA ALA A 193 -20.20 -6.93 -13.08
C ALA A 193 -20.45 -8.44 -13.23
N ASP A 194 -21.09 -8.83 -14.32
CA ASP A 194 -21.15 -10.22 -14.77
C ASP A 194 -20.14 -10.47 -15.91
N GLU A 195 -20.00 -11.71 -16.35
CA GLU A 195 -19.12 -12.10 -17.47
C GLU A 195 -19.44 -11.36 -18.79
N ARG A 196 -20.65 -10.79 -18.91
CA ARG A 196 -21.13 -10.05 -20.09
C ARG A 196 -20.98 -8.54 -19.97
N THR A 197 -20.63 -8.04 -18.78
CA THR A 197 -20.51 -6.60 -18.50
C THR A 197 -19.24 -6.00 -19.14
N LEU A 198 -18.28 -6.83 -19.59
CA LEU A 198 -17.09 -6.40 -20.33
C LEU A 198 -17.27 -6.33 -21.86
N VAL A 199 -18.47 -6.57 -22.39
CA VAL A 199 -18.72 -6.50 -23.83
C VAL A 199 -19.45 -5.20 -24.17
N ASN A 200 -18.69 -4.09 -24.20
CA ASN A 200 -18.89 -2.93 -25.08
C ASN A 200 -17.92 -1.82 -24.65
N ILE A 201 -16.77 -1.75 -25.32
CA ILE A 201 -15.91 -0.56 -25.41
C ILE A 201 -15.91 -0.14 -26.87
#